data_AF-A0A2I2G0I0-F1
#
_entry.id   AF-A0A2I2G0I0-F1
#
_cell.length_a   1.000
_cell.length_b   1.000
_cell.length_c   1.000
_cell.angle_alpha   90.00
_cell.angle_beta   90.00
_cell.angle_gamma   90.00
#
_symmetry.space_group_name_H-M   'P 1'
#
loop_
_entity.id
_entity.type
_entity.pdbx_description
1 polymer ?
#
loop_
_entity_poly.entity_id
_entity_poly.type
_entity_poly.pdbx_seq_one_letter_code
_entity_poly.pdbx_strand_id
1 'polypeptide(L)'
;MSATQRALRMPEIVSSIILHLDAVWSYHSRRRAHYLFCCLLVNKLWYREAVWYLWRHICFGGVWIPVDHYFQPIAPERRQFYADLVEATSLHYCYKYKNKHPDLDGLIFPRLTSLAYYTEVAFEDVGYPPPAINAPRLKHITWRTCTWDC
;
A
#
# COMPACT_ATOMS: atom_id res chain seq x y z
N MET A 1 15.30 23.55 -26.46
CA MET A 1 14.87 22.37 -25.67
C MET A 1 16.07 21.44 -25.53
N SER A 2 16.54 21.13 -24.32
CA SER A 2 17.76 20.33 -24.11
C SER A 2 17.51 18.82 -24.29
N ALA A 3 18.57 18.03 -24.48
CA ALA A 3 18.48 16.57 -24.50
C ALA A 3 17.85 16.02 -23.20
N THR A 4 18.21 16.59 -22.05
CA THR A 4 17.62 16.28 -20.74
C THR A 4 16.11 16.53 -20.69
N GLN A 5 15.65 17.68 -21.20
CA GLN A 5 14.21 17.99 -21.23
C GLN A 5 13.42 17.03 -22.12
N ARG A 6 14.03 16.52 -23.20
CA ARG A 6 13.42 15.49 -24.05
C ARG A 6 13.34 14.14 -23.33
N ALA A 7 14.41 13.73 -22.65
CA ALA A 7 14.42 12.49 -21.87
C ALA A 7 13.37 12.49 -20.75
N LEU A 8 13.19 13.60 -20.04
CA LEU A 8 12.19 13.73 -18.95
C LEU A 8 10.73 13.73 -19.42
N ARG A 9 10.48 13.68 -20.74
CA ARG A 9 9.15 13.47 -21.32
C ARG A 9 8.86 12.01 -21.67
N MET A 10 9.85 11.13 -21.54
CA MET A 10 9.71 9.71 -21.82
C MET A 10 9.24 8.99 -20.54
N PRO A 11 8.11 8.26 -20.59
CA PRO A 11 7.62 7.51 -19.44
C PRO A 11 8.69 6.59 -18.86
N GLU A 12 9.42 5.86 -19.70
CA GLU A 12 10.41 4.86 -19.29
C GLU A 12 11.54 5.45 -18.45
N ILE A 13 11.99 6.66 -18.81
CA ILE A 13 13.01 7.38 -18.05
C ILE A 13 12.44 7.86 -16.72
N VAL A 14 11.22 8.39 -16.71
CA VAL A 14 10.55 8.87 -15.49
C VAL A 14 10.29 7.70 -14.53
N SER A 15 9.75 6.58 -15.01
CA SER A 15 9.52 5.38 -14.20
C SER A 15 10.85 4.84 -13.65
N SER A 16 11.94 4.88 -14.43
CA SER A 16 13.26 4.44 -13.97
C SER A 16 13.82 5.32 -12.83
N ILE A 17 13.64 6.64 -12.92
CA ILE A 17 14.00 7.58 -11.86
C ILE A 17 13.19 7.30 -10.60
N ILE A 18 11.86 7.13 -10.73
CA ILE A 18 10.97 6.87 -9.60
C ILE A 18 11.29 5.53 -8.94
N LEU A 19 11.55 4.48 -9.73
CA LEU A 19 11.98 3.18 -9.23
C LEU A 19 13.26 3.29 -8.42
N HIS A 20 14.22 4.08 -8.88
CA HIS A 20 15.46 4.31 -8.14
C HIS A 20 15.19 5.02 -6.80
N LEU A 21 14.34 6.05 -6.79
CA LEU A 21 13.93 6.73 -5.56
C LEU A 21 13.19 5.78 -4.60
N ASP A 22 12.29 4.94 -5.12
CA ASP A 22 11.57 3.93 -4.36
C ASP A 22 12.53 2.94 -3.67
N ALA A 23 13.52 2.45 -4.41
CA ALA A 23 14.52 1.51 -3.92
C ALA A 23 15.44 2.12 -2.86
N VAL A 24 16.00 3.31 -3.13
CA VAL A 24 16.94 4.00 -2.22
C VAL A 24 16.30 4.30 -0.86
N TRP A 25 15.02 4.69 -0.86
CA TRP A 25 14.32 5.09 0.35
C TRP A 25 13.44 3.98 0.94
N SER A 26 13.51 2.75 0.44
CA SER A 26 12.68 1.62 0.87
C SER A 26 12.69 1.38 2.39
N TYR A 27 13.83 1.61 3.06
CA TYR A 27 13.96 1.50 4.52
C TYR A 27 13.51 2.76 5.30
N HIS A 28 13.34 3.90 4.63
CA HIS A 28 12.97 5.18 5.22
C HIS A 28 11.59 5.63 4.75
N SER A 29 10.56 5.03 5.28
CA SER A 29 9.19 5.20 4.80
C SER A 29 8.68 6.61 4.66
N ARG A 30 8.92 7.47 5.66
CA ARG A 30 8.50 8.87 5.61
C ARG A 30 9.22 9.62 4.48
N ARG A 31 10.52 9.36 4.28
CA ARG A 31 11.30 9.97 3.20
C ARG A 31 10.85 9.43 1.84
N ARG A 32 10.65 8.13 1.72
CA ARG A 32 10.08 7.48 0.53
C ARG A 32 8.76 8.13 0.13
N ALA A 33 7.80 8.19 1.06
CA ALA A 33 6.50 8.82 0.84
C ALA A 33 6.66 10.27 0.37
N HIS A 34 7.51 11.04 1.05
CA HIS A 34 7.77 12.43 0.72
C HIS A 34 8.33 12.60 -0.71
N TYR A 35 9.37 11.85 -1.09
CA TYR A 35 9.95 11.97 -2.43
C TYR A 35 9.02 11.50 -3.54
N LEU A 36 8.29 10.40 -3.32
CA LEU A 36 7.26 9.93 -4.27
C LEU A 36 6.13 10.95 -4.39
N PHE A 37 5.72 11.58 -3.29
CA PHE A 37 4.73 12.65 -3.31
C PHE A 37 5.23 13.87 -4.09
N CYS A 38 6.48 14.29 -3.91
CA CYS A 38 7.09 15.35 -4.71
C CYS A 38 7.07 15.02 -6.21
N CYS A 39 7.30 13.75 -6.59
CA CYS A 39 7.20 13.30 -7.98
C CYS A 39 5.77 13.50 -8.54
N LEU A 40 4.73 13.19 -7.76
CA LEU A 40 3.34 13.36 -8.20
C LEU A 40 2.99 14.79 -8.64
N LEU A 41 3.66 15.79 -8.06
CA LEU A 41 3.32 17.20 -8.25
C LEU A 41 4.00 17.84 -9.48
N VAL A 42 4.94 17.14 -10.13
CA VAL A 42 5.75 17.73 -11.21
C VAL A 42 4.90 18.02 -12.45
N ASN A 43 4.20 17.02 -12.97
CA ASN A 43 3.25 17.12 -14.09
C ASN A 43 2.45 15.81 -14.24
N LYS A 44 1.51 15.77 -15.20
CA LYS A 44 0.64 14.60 -15.45
C LYS A 44 1.40 13.30 -15.73
N LEU A 45 2.53 13.36 -16.44
CA LEU A 45 3.34 12.18 -16.74
C LEU A 45 3.92 11.61 -15.44
N TRP A 46 4.57 12.47 -14.65
CA TRP A 46 5.15 12.07 -13.37
C TRP A 46 4.10 11.60 -12.37
N TYR A 47 2.92 12.22 -12.36
CA TYR A 47 1.79 11.74 -11.57
C TYR A 47 1.43 10.29 -11.92
N ARG A 48 1.23 10.01 -13.22
CA ARG A 48 0.83 8.69 -13.70
C ARG A 48 1.84 7.61 -13.33
N GLU A 49 3.13 7.93 -13.44
CA GLU A 49 4.18 6.97 -13.09
C GLU A 49 4.34 6.83 -11.58
N ALA A 50 4.33 7.92 -10.80
CA ALA A 50 4.64 7.90 -9.37
C ALA A 50 3.50 7.40 -8.49
N VAL A 51 2.24 7.54 -8.91
CA VAL A 51 1.08 7.15 -8.08
C VAL A 51 1.07 5.66 -7.80
N TRP A 52 1.44 4.84 -8.79
CA TRP A 52 1.55 3.40 -8.59
C TRP A 52 2.64 3.10 -7.56
N TYR A 53 3.84 3.65 -7.66
CA TYR A 53 4.90 3.40 -6.68
C TYR A 53 4.51 3.81 -5.26
N LEU A 54 3.80 4.93 -5.10
CA LEU A 54 3.36 5.38 -3.77
C LEU A 54 2.43 4.35 -3.11
N TRP A 55 1.49 3.78 -3.88
CA TRP A 55 0.43 2.90 -3.39
C TRP A 55 0.74 1.40 -3.50
N ARG A 56 1.73 1.00 -4.31
CA ARG A 56 2.09 -0.41 -4.56
C ARG A 56 2.37 -1.17 -3.27
N HIS A 57 3.16 -0.56 -2.39
CA HIS A 57 3.57 -1.13 -1.11
C HIS A 57 3.15 -0.19 0.02
N ILE A 58 2.01 -0.49 0.64
CA ILE A 58 1.53 0.22 1.83
C ILE A 58 2.20 -0.43 3.05
N CYS A 59 3.52 -0.24 3.13
CA CYS A 59 4.42 -0.86 4.11
C CYS A 59 5.45 0.19 4.54
N PHE A 60 5.02 1.19 5.31
CA PHE A 60 5.86 2.35 5.58
C PHE A 60 6.83 2.10 6.75
N GLY A 61 7.93 1.39 6.48
CA GLY A 61 9.22 1.57 7.18
C GLY A 61 9.32 0.82 8.49
N GLY A 62 9.09 -0.49 8.42
CA GLY A 62 9.08 -1.37 9.60
C GLY A 62 7.83 -1.23 10.47
N VAL A 63 7.15 -0.08 10.42
CA VAL A 63 5.83 0.13 11.01
C VAL A 63 4.78 -0.12 9.95
N TRP A 64 4.05 -1.23 10.12
CA TRP A 64 2.99 -1.64 9.22
C TRP A 64 1.70 -0.96 9.65
N ILE A 65 1.45 0.22 9.08
CA ILE A 65 0.17 0.90 9.25
C ILE A 65 -0.87 0.11 8.43
N PRO A 66 -1.97 -0.32 9.06
CA PRO A 66 -3.03 -1.09 8.39
C PRO A 66 -3.62 -0.35 7.19
N VAL A 67 -3.95 -1.07 6.12
CA VAL A 67 -4.45 -0.47 4.87
C VAL A 67 -5.75 0.31 5.07
N ASP A 68 -6.63 -0.14 5.96
CA ASP A 68 -7.86 0.55 6.32
C ASP A 68 -7.60 1.98 6.85
N HIS A 69 -6.51 2.20 7.60
CA HIS A 69 -6.14 3.55 8.06
C HIS A 69 -5.82 4.49 6.89
N TYR A 70 -5.25 3.98 5.80
CA TYR A 70 -4.99 4.78 4.59
C TYR A 70 -6.24 5.05 3.78
N PHE A 71 -7.23 4.14 3.83
CA PHE A 71 -8.46 4.24 3.07
C PHE A 71 -9.53 5.08 3.76
N GLN A 72 -9.49 5.16 5.10
CA GLN A 72 -10.40 5.96 5.92
C GLN A 72 -10.54 7.42 5.44
N PRO A 73 -9.47 8.21 5.21
CA PRO A 73 -9.60 9.59 4.75
C PRO A 73 -9.98 9.74 3.28
N ILE A 74 -10.04 8.64 2.50
CA ILE A 74 -10.35 8.68 1.07
C ILE A 74 -11.85 8.58 0.89
N ALA A 75 -12.41 9.48 0.06
CA ALA A 75 -13.82 9.42 -0.33
C ALA A 75 -14.17 8.04 -0.93
N PRO A 76 -15.29 7.40 -0.53
CA PRO A 76 -15.62 6.02 -0.91
C PRO A 76 -15.51 5.73 -2.41
N GLU A 77 -15.99 6.63 -3.25
CA GLU A 77 -15.98 6.53 -4.71
C GLU A 77 -14.57 6.52 -5.34
N ARG A 78 -13.54 6.92 -4.58
CA ARG A 78 -12.15 6.95 -5.03
C ARG A 78 -11.32 5.78 -4.50
N ARG A 79 -11.84 5.01 -3.54
CA ARG A 79 -11.08 3.95 -2.88
C ARG A 79 -10.66 2.85 -3.84
N GLN A 80 -11.55 2.43 -4.74
CA GLN A 80 -11.25 1.38 -5.71
C GLN A 80 -10.05 1.73 -6.61
N PHE A 81 -9.94 2.99 -7.05
CA PHE A 81 -8.79 3.46 -7.83
C PHE A 81 -7.45 3.21 -7.11
N TYR A 82 -7.40 3.42 -5.79
CA TYR A 82 -6.18 3.15 -5.02
C TYR A 82 -6.01 1.67 -4.72
N ALA A 83 -7.09 0.92 -4.46
CA ALA A 83 -7.06 -0.53 -4.26
C ALA A 83 -6.49 -1.27 -5.48
N ASP A 84 -6.77 -0.79 -6.69
CA ASP A 84 -6.25 -1.33 -7.95
C ASP A 84 -4.73 -1.23 -8.08
N LEU A 85 -4.08 -0.35 -7.29
CA LEU A 85 -2.63 -0.12 -7.32
C LEU A 85 -1.87 -0.95 -6.29
N VAL A 86 -2.54 -1.50 -5.27
CA VAL A 86 -1.89 -2.17 -4.14
C VAL A 86 -1.44 -3.58 -4.53
N GLU A 87 -0.17 -3.88 -4.29
CA GLU A 87 0.43 -5.21 -4.52
C GLU A 87 0.84 -5.91 -3.21
N ALA A 88 1.19 -5.13 -2.19
CA ALA A 88 1.51 -5.62 -0.87
C ALA A 88 1.02 -4.66 0.23
N THR A 89 0.43 -5.22 1.30
CA THR A 89 -0.06 -4.42 2.42
C THR A 89 -0.19 -5.20 3.73
N SER A 90 -0.63 -4.53 4.79
CA SER A 90 -0.97 -5.11 6.09
C SER A 90 -2.41 -4.83 6.51
N LEU A 91 -3.01 -5.77 7.23
CA LEU A 91 -4.30 -5.64 7.90
C LEU A 91 -4.13 -5.89 9.41
N HIS A 92 -4.94 -5.20 10.20
CA HIS A 92 -5.01 -5.43 11.64
C HIS A 92 -6.30 -6.14 12.01
N TYR A 93 -6.18 -7.20 12.77
CA TYR A 93 -7.30 -7.92 13.35
C TYR A 93 -7.30 -7.68 14.84
N CYS A 94 -8.23 -6.83 15.27
CA CYS A 94 -8.55 -6.67 16.68
C CYS A 94 -9.81 -7.47 16.98
N TYR A 95 -9.71 -8.42 17.90
CA TYR A 95 -10.86 -9.26 18.28
C TYR A 95 -11.97 -8.43 18.95
N LYS A 96 -11.61 -7.32 19.63
CA LYS A 96 -12.58 -6.39 20.23
C LYS A 96 -13.43 -5.66 19.18
N TYR A 97 -12.88 -5.41 17.99
CA TYR A 97 -13.56 -4.73 16.88
C TYR A 97 -13.91 -5.73 15.77
N LYS A 98 -14.67 -6.77 16.12
CA LYS A 98 -15.22 -7.82 15.22
C LYS A 98 -15.19 -7.44 13.73
N ASN A 99 -14.18 -7.93 13.01
CA ASN A 99 -14.09 -8.23 11.57
C ASN A 99 -14.56 -7.18 10.55
N LYS A 100 -14.89 -5.96 10.95
CA LYS A 100 -15.42 -4.95 10.04
C LYS A 100 -14.35 -3.89 9.83
N HIS A 101 -13.72 -3.98 8.67
CA HIS A 101 -13.04 -2.83 8.07
C HIS A 101 -14.06 -2.17 7.14
N PRO A 102 -14.97 -1.32 7.66
CA PRO A 102 -16.03 -0.73 6.83
C PRO A 102 -15.45 0.04 5.64
N ASP A 103 -14.20 0.48 5.74
CA ASP A 103 -13.53 1.20 4.68
C ASP A 103 -13.01 0.32 3.54
N LEU A 104 -12.97 -1.00 3.73
CA LEU A 104 -12.54 -1.98 2.74
C LEU A 104 -13.70 -2.82 2.18
N ASP A 105 -14.88 -2.73 2.79
CA ASP A 105 -16.06 -3.47 2.34
C ASP A 105 -16.42 -3.10 0.89
N GLY A 106 -16.57 -4.13 0.07
CA GLY A 106 -16.89 -3.99 -1.37
C GLY A 106 -15.71 -3.62 -2.26
N LEU A 107 -14.52 -3.35 -1.72
CA LEU A 107 -13.31 -3.11 -2.53
C LEU A 107 -12.71 -4.41 -3.04
N ILE A 108 -12.24 -4.38 -4.28
CA ILE A 108 -11.48 -5.47 -4.88
C ILE A 108 -10.01 -5.04 -4.94
N PHE A 109 -9.11 -5.93 -4.55
CA PHE A 109 -7.67 -5.73 -4.61
C PHE A 109 -7.07 -6.62 -5.71
N PRO A 110 -7.23 -6.27 -7.00
CA PRO A 110 -6.92 -7.16 -8.11
C PRO A 110 -5.43 -7.45 -8.28
N ARG A 111 -4.55 -6.61 -7.72
CA ARG A 111 -3.09 -6.76 -7.79
C ARG A 111 -2.46 -7.21 -6.48
N LEU A 112 -3.22 -7.32 -5.39
CA LEU A 112 -2.67 -7.70 -4.10
C LEU A 112 -2.21 -9.15 -4.13
N THR A 113 -0.91 -9.36 -3.90
CA THR A 113 -0.27 -10.68 -3.90
C THR A 113 0.31 -11.06 -2.54
N SER A 114 0.57 -10.08 -1.68
CA SER A 114 1.16 -10.27 -0.36
C SER A 114 0.41 -9.49 0.72
N LEU A 115 0.03 -10.16 1.79
CA LEU A 115 -0.71 -9.60 2.92
C LEU A 115 -0.06 -9.98 4.24
N ALA A 116 0.26 -8.99 5.06
CA ALA A 116 0.65 -9.21 6.46
C ALA A 116 -0.57 -9.02 7.37
N TYR A 117 -0.93 -10.03 8.15
CA TYR A 117 -2.05 -9.99 9.07
C TYR A 117 -1.56 -9.89 10.50
N TYR A 118 -1.92 -8.82 11.19
CA TYR A 118 -1.53 -8.56 12.57
C TYR A 118 -2.69 -8.90 13.51
N THR A 119 -2.47 -9.66 14.58
CA THR A 119 -3.50 -10.01 15.58
C THR A 119 -3.06 -9.65 17.00
N GLU A 120 -4.01 -9.51 17.92
CA GLU A 120 -3.75 -9.35 19.36
C GLU A 120 -3.45 -10.66 20.12
N VAL A 121 -3.99 -11.80 19.68
CA VAL A 121 -3.94 -13.07 20.45
C VAL A 121 -2.91 -14.02 19.85
N ALA A 122 -2.09 -14.65 20.71
CA ALA A 122 -1.23 -15.75 20.28
C ALA A 122 -2.08 -16.87 19.66
N PHE A 123 -1.82 -17.18 18.40
CA PHE A 123 -2.70 -17.94 17.49
C PHE A 123 -2.87 -19.43 17.82
N GLU A 124 -2.33 -19.93 18.93
CA GLU A 124 -2.38 -21.35 19.27
C GLU A 124 -3.81 -21.83 19.61
N ASP A 125 -4.73 -20.92 19.96
CA ASP A 125 -6.04 -21.29 20.52
C ASP A 125 -7.27 -21.19 19.59
N VAL A 126 -7.21 -20.51 18.43
CA VAL A 126 -8.46 -20.09 17.72
C VAL A 126 -8.48 -20.33 16.21
N GLY A 127 -7.36 -20.73 15.59
CA GLY A 127 -7.26 -20.88 14.14
C GLY A 127 -7.30 -19.52 13.40
N TYR A 128 -6.95 -19.55 12.12
CA TYR A 128 -6.84 -18.34 11.30
C TYR A 128 -8.18 -18.00 10.63
N PRO A 129 -8.91 -16.95 11.04
CA PRO A 129 -10.07 -16.50 10.27
C PRO A 129 -9.58 -16.03 8.89
N PRO A 130 -10.32 -16.33 7.81
CA PRO A 130 -9.96 -15.85 6.49
C PRO A 130 -9.94 -14.32 6.49
N PRO A 131 -8.92 -13.67 5.91
CA PRO A 131 -8.86 -12.22 5.86
C PRO A 131 -10.09 -11.70 5.11
N ALA A 132 -10.82 -10.77 5.72
CA ALA A 132 -12.02 -10.15 5.16
C ALA A 132 -11.65 -9.12 4.07
N ILE A 133 -10.89 -9.54 3.06
CA ILE A 133 -10.44 -8.72 1.94
C ILE A 133 -10.65 -9.49 0.63
N ASN A 134 -11.21 -8.82 -0.38
CA ASN A 134 -11.37 -9.41 -1.70
C ASN A 134 -10.10 -9.22 -2.53
N ALA A 135 -9.22 -10.23 -2.52
CA ALA A 135 -7.93 -10.20 -3.20
C ALA A 135 -7.73 -11.45 -4.07
N PRO A 136 -8.24 -11.47 -5.33
CA PRO A 136 -8.27 -12.68 -6.15
C PRO A 136 -6.90 -13.22 -6.57
N ARG A 137 -5.83 -12.43 -6.39
CA ARG A 137 -4.45 -12.81 -6.72
C ARG A 137 -3.57 -12.97 -5.49
N LEU A 138 -4.14 -13.07 -4.30
CA LEU A 138 -3.39 -13.22 -3.06
C LEU A 138 -2.64 -14.56 -3.06
N LYS A 139 -1.32 -14.51 -2.84
CA LYS A 139 -0.43 -15.68 -2.85
C LYS A 139 0.26 -15.89 -1.51
N HIS A 140 0.60 -14.79 -0.83
CA HIS A 140 1.39 -14.81 0.39
C HIS A 140 0.60 -14.17 1.53
N ILE A 141 0.44 -14.91 2.62
CA ILE A 141 -0.15 -14.41 3.86
C ILE A 141 0.88 -14.65 4.97
N THR A 142 1.24 -13.58 5.66
CA THR A 142 2.15 -13.65 6.82
C THR A 142 1.40 -13.23 8.06
N TRP A 143 1.36 -14.10 9.06
CA TRP A 143 0.73 -13.81 10.35
C TRP A 143 1.74 -13.25 11.33
N ARG A 144 1.37 -12.19 12.04
CA ARG A 144 2.19 -11.56 13.07
C ARG A 144 1.36 -11.25 14.29
N THR A 145 1.96 -11.39 15.46
CA THR A 145 1.36 -10.93 16.71
C THR A 145 1.72 -9.46 16.90
N CYS A 146 0.72 -8.61 17.11
CA CYS A 146 0.88 -7.23 17.54
C CYS A 146 1.03 -7.19 19.05
N THR A 147 2.01 -6.44 19.55
CA THR A 147 2.21 -6.18 20.99
C THR A 147 1.61 -4.84 21.43
N TRP A 148 0.85 -4.18 20.56
CA TRP A 148 0.23 -2.88 20.82
C TRP A 148 -1.25 -3.08 21.14
N ASP A 149 -1.75 -2.39 22.17
CA ASP A 149 -3.18 -2.37 22.49
C ASP A 149 -3.96 -1.64 21.38
N CYS A 150 -5.03 -2.26 20.87
CA CYS A 150 -5.98 -1.63 19.93
C CYS A 150 -7.06 -0.82 20.65
#